data_AF-A0A534WGL1-F1
#
_entry.id   AF-A0A534WGL1-F1
#
_cell.length_a   1.000
_cell.length_b   1.000
_cell.length_c   1.000
_cell.angle_alpha   90.00
_cell.angle_beta   90.00
_cell.angle_gamma   90.00
#
_symmetry.space_group_name_H-M   'P 1'
#
loop_
_entity.id
_entity.type
_entity.pdbx_description
1 polymer ?
#
loop_
_entity_poly.entity_id
_entity_poly.type
_entity_poly.pdbx_seq_one_letter_code
_entity_poly.pdbx_strand_id
1 'polypeptide(L)'
;MLARPMPPDPVGQDERFRAWPPRSRGLRARRGACFSPRMNHALVFEALAAAYPDRECIVTPTRRLSYAQVADHMRRLASVLHAHGLGCRRERTELANHESGQDHVGFYLLNCPEYI
;
A
#
# COMPACT_ATOMS: atom_id res chain seq x y z
N MET A 1 38.18 21.15 5.25
CA MET A 1 37.48 20.52 6.39
C MET A 1 36.40 19.60 5.80
N LEU A 2 36.75 18.36 5.49
CA LEU A 2 35.89 17.41 4.77
C LEU A 2 35.12 16.55 5.79
N ALA A 3 33.79 16.56 5.74
CA ALA A 3 32.95 15.67 6.52
C ALA A 3 33.19 14.21 6.08
N ARG A 4 33.37 13.29 7.04
CA ARG A 4 33.51 11.86 6.75
C ARG A 4 32.16 11.31 6.29
N PRO A 5 32.15 10.37 5.31
CA PRO A 5 30.92 9.72 4.88
C PRO A 5 30.26 8.95 6.03
N MET A 6 28.93 9.01 6.10
CA MET A 6 28.10 8.30 7.07
C MET A 6 28.36 6.78 6.98
N PRO A 7 28.65 6.10 8.09
CA PRO A 7 28.81 4.64 8.08
C PRO A 7 27.49 3.96 7.69
N PRO A 8 27.52 2.79 7.02
CA PRO A 8 26.32 2.05 6.68
C PRO A 8 25.58 1.62 7.96
N ASP A 9 24.26 1.84 7.96
CA ASP A 9 23.36 1.49 9.06
C ASP A 9 23.42 -0.04 9.31
N PRO A 10 23.63 -0.53 10.56
CA PRO A 10 23.76 -1.96 10.86
C PRO A 10 22.45 -2.75 10.82
N VAL A 11 21.33 -2.16 10.40
CA VAL A 11 20.03 -2.82 10.38
C VAL A 11 19.94 -3.85 9.24
N GLY A 12 20.12 -5.13 9.58
CA GLY A 12 19.25 -6.19 9.05
C GLY A 12 19.79 -7.11 7.96
N GLN A 13 21.10 -7.38 7.88
CA GLN A 13 21.62 -8.42 6.95
C GLN A 13 21.33 -9.88 7.36
N ASP A 14 20.63 -10.09 8.49
CA ASP A 14 20.38 -11.38 9.13
C ASP A 14 18.90 -11.78 9.28
N GLU A 15 17.96 -11.08 8.63
CA GLU A 15 16.57 -11.55 8.48
C GLU A 15 16.32 -12.22 7.12
N ARG A 16 17.39 -12.79 6.55
CA ARG A 16 17.29 -13.77 5.47
C ARG A 16 16.51 -14.99 5.97
N PHE A 17 15.29 -15.15 5.45
CA PHE A 17 14.69 -16.45 5.20
C PHE A 17 14.56 -17.36 6.44
N ARG A 18 13.78 -16.97 7.45
CA ARG A 18 13.33 -17.92 8.47
C ARG A 18 11.92 -18.46 8.16
N ALA A 19 11.94 -19.65 7.58
CA ALA A 19 10.91 -20.69 7.55
C ALA A 19 9.64 -20.50 6.70
N TRP A 20 9.78 -20.74 5.39
CA TRP A 20 8.71 -21.37 4.61
C TRP A 20 8.53 -22.82 5.09
N PRO A 21 7.30 -23.33 5.34
CA PRO A 21 7.09 -24.72 5.75
C PRO A 21 7.57 -25.69 4.66
N PRO A 22 8.08 -26.89 4.99
CA PRO A 22 8.58 -27.82 3.98
C PRO A 22 7.50 -28.10 2.94
N ARG A 23 7.84 -27.92 1.66
CA ARG A 23 6.94 -28.14 0.52
C ARG A 23 6.42 -29.58 0.58
N SER A 24 5.17 -29.74 0.96
CA SER A 24 4.47 -31.02 0.84
C SER A 24 4.40 -31.37 -0.65
N ARG A 25 5.17 -32.39 -1.02
CA ARG A 25 5.26 -32.96 -2.35
C ARG A 25 3.93 -33.67 -2.63
N GLY A 26 2.98 -33.03 -3.33
CA GLY A 26 1.77 -33.74 -3.73
C GLY A 26 0.53 -32.97 -4.17
N LEU A 27 0.50 -31.63 -4.22
CA LEU A 27 -0.66 -30.94 -4.78
C LEU A 27 -0.34 -30.49 -6.22
N ARG A 28 -0.83 -31.25 -7.21
CA ARG A 28 -1.02 -30.72 -8.57
C ARG A 28 -1.94 -29.51 -8.43
N ALA A 29 -1.35 -28.32 -8.46
CA ALA A 29 -2.10 -27.08 -8.63
C ALA A 29 -2.79 -27.18 -9.99
N ARG A 30 -4.07 -27.57 -9.97
CA ARG A 30 -4.96 -27.26 -11.09
C ARG A 30 -4.88 -25.74 -11.17
N ARG A 31 -4.30 -25.21 -12.24
CA ARG A 31 -4.43 -23.79 -12.57
C ARG A 31 -5.89 -23.56 -12.92
N GLY A 32 -6.76 -23.56 -11.91
CA GLY A 32 -8.05 -22.90 -12.02
C GLY A 32 -7.69 -21.47 -12.34
N ALA A 33 -8.16 -20.98 -13.49
CA ALA A 33 -7.98 -19.60 -13.86
C ALA A 33 -8.38 -18.76 -12.64
N CYS A 34 -7.41 -18.08 -12.01
CA CYS A 34 -7.75 -17.03 -11.08
C CYS A 34 -8.41 -15.96 -11.94
N PHE A 35 -9.74 -15.95 -11.94
CA PHE A 35 -10.47 -14.78 -12.37
C PHE A 35 -10.08 -13.70 -11.38
N SER A 36 -9.08 -12.90 -11.75
CA SER A 36 -8.79 -11.66 -11.05
C SER A 36 -9.61 -10.60 -11.78
N PRO A 37 -10.84 -10.28 -11.31
CA PRO A 37 -11.49 -9.09 -11.79
C PRO A 37 -10.50 -7.93 -11.55
N ARG A 38 -10.38 -7.03 -12.52
CA ARG A 38 -9.61 -5.79 -12.35
C ARG A 38 -10.26 -4.98 -11.23
N MET A 39 -9.86 -5.25 -10.00
CA MET A 39 -10.39 -4.59 -8.80
C MET A 39 -9.49 -3.42 -8.48
N ASN A 40 -10.09 -2.24 -8.45
CA ASN A 40 -9.44 -1.05 -7.91
C ASN A 40 -9.60 -1.10 -6.38
N HIS A 41 -8.47 -1.17 -5.66
CA HIS A 41 -8.47 -1.24 -4.20
C HIS A 41 -9.18 -0.04 -3.56
N ALA A 42 -9.03 1.16 -4.13
CA ALA A 42 -9.70 2.36 -3.63
C ALA A 42 -11.23 2.23 -3.73
N LEU A 43 -11.77 1.72 -4.84
CA LEU A 43 -13.22 1.52 -4.99
C LEU A 43 -13.77 0.46 -4.02
N VAL A 44 -13.02 -0.62 -3.80
CA VAL A 44 -13.40 -1.64 -2.81
C VAL A 44 -13.41 -1.06 -1.41
N PHE A 45 -12.39 -0.27 -1.07
CA PHE A 45 -12.31 0.39 0.23
C PHE A 45 -13.45 1.38 0.45
N GLU A 46 -13.76 2.20 -0.55
CA GLU A 46 -14.88 3.15 -0.53
C GLU A 46 -16.22 2.44 -0.33
N ALA A 47 -16.43 1.30 -0.99
CA ALA A 47 -17.62 0.48 -0.79
C ALA A 47 -17.70 -0.08 0.65
N LEU A 48 -16.57 -0.51 1.22
CA LEU A 48 -16.51 -0.98 2.61
C LEU A 48 -16.80 0.16 3.60
N ALA A 49 -16.25 1.36 3.36
CA ALA A 49 -16.47 2.52 4.22
C ALA A 49 -17.92 3.02 4.18
N ALA A 50 -18.58 2.92 3.03
CA ALA A 50 -20.01 3.20 2.92
C ALA A 50 -20.87 2.13 3.61
N ALA A 51 -20.51 0.86 3.50
CA ALA A 51 -21.28 -0.26 4.07
C ALA A 51 -21.11 -0.41 5.59
N TYR A 52 -19.92 -0.12 6.12
CA TYR A 52 -19.56 -0.36 7.53
C TYR A 52 -18.83 0.85 8.14
N PRO A 53 -19.45 2.04 8.16
CA PRO A 53 -18.77 3.29 8.51
C PRO A 53 -18.16 3.28 9.92
N ASP A 54 -18.89 2.76 10.91
CA ASP A 54 -18.48 2.76 12.32
C ASP A 54 -17.56 1.59 12.69
N ARG A 55 -17.32 0.66 11.77
CA ARG A 55 -16.45 -0.50 12.05
C ARG A 55 -15.00 -0.05 12.15
N GLU A 56 -14.26 -0.61 13.09
CA GLU A 56 -12.83 -0.36 13.22
C GLU A 56 -12.07 -0.82 11.97
N CYS A 57 -11.28 0.08 11.39
CA CYS A 57 -10.45 -0.13 10.21
C CYS A 57 -8.97 -0.27 10.60
N ILE A 58 -8.46 0.66 11.40
CA ILE A 58 -7.08 0.65 11.90
C ILE A 58 -7.12 0.62 13.42
N VAL A 59 -6.49 -0.40 14.01
CA VAL A 59 -6.41 -0.58 15.46
C VAL A 59 -4.95 -0.64 15.84
N THR A 60 -4.51 0.34 16.63
CA THR A 60 -3.20 0.38 17.26
C THR A 60 -3.34 0.49 18.77
N PRO A 61 -2.25 0.34 19.55
CA PRO A 61 -2.32 0.52 21.00
C PRO A 61 -2.77 1.92 21.44
N THR A 62 -2.53 2.94 20.61
CA THR A 62 -2.81 4.35 20.96
C THR A 62 -4.05 4.91 20.28
N ARG A 63 -4.46 4.36 19.14
CA ARG A 63 -5.58 4.88 18.35
C ARG A 63 -6.41 3.77 17.70
N ARG A 64 -7.70 4.02 17.59
CA ARG A 64 -8.67 3.21 16.84
C ARG A 64 -9.35 4.15 15.85
N LEU A 65 -9.28 3.83 14.57
CA LEU A 65 -9.90 4.60 13.49
C LEU A 65 -10.95 3.73 12.80
N SER A 66 -12.13 4.29 12.62
CA SER A 66 -13.22 3.67 11.87
C SER A 66 -13.00 3.77 10.34
N TYR A 67 -13.70 2.96 9.56
CA TYR A 67 -13.63 3.05 8.09
C TYR A 67 -14.03 4.44 7.57
N ALA A 68 -15.05 5.07 8.17
CA ALA A 68 -15.47 6.41 7.76
C ALA A 68 -14.37 7.45 7.99
N GLN A 69 -13.67 7.39 9.13
CA GLN A 69 -12.57 8.31 9.45
C GLN A 69 -11.37 8.12 8.51
N VAL A 70 -11.01 6.87 8.22
CA VAL A 70 -9.89 6.57 7.29
C VAL A 70 -10.25 7.06 5.88
N ALA A 71 -11.46 6.80 5.39
CA ALA A 71 -11.91 7.28 4.10
C ALA A 71 -11.90 8.81 3.99
N ASP A 72 -12.36 9.52 5.03
CA ASP A 72 -12.30 10.99 5.07
C ASP A 72 -10.85 11.50 5.02
N HIS A 73 -9.95 10.94 5.82
CA HIS A 73 -8.53 11.29 5.80
C HIS A 73 -7.90 11.06 4.42
N MET A 74 -8.16 9.91 3.81
CA MET A 74 -7.68 9.58 2.46
C MET A 74 -8.19 10.58 1.42
N ARG A 75 -9.48 10.93 1.44
CA ARG A 75 -10.06 11.90 0.49
C ARG A 75 -9.48 13.29 0.67
N ARG A 76 -9.25 13.72 1.91
CA ARG A 76 -8.61 15.02 2.21
C ARG A 76 -7.17 15.03 1.69
N LEU A 77 -6.40 13.99 1.94
CA LEU A 77 -5.04 13.85 1.41
C LEU A 77 -5.04 13.83 -0.13
N ALA A 78 -5.90 13.03 -0.74
CA ALA A 78 -6.04 12.95 -2.21
C ALA A 78 -6.41 14.30 -2.82
N SER A 79 -7.30 15.06 -2.17
CA SER A 79 -7.69 16.40 -2.62
C SER A 79 -6.50 17.37 -2.59
N VAL A 80 -5.66 17.31 -1.56
CA VAL A 80 -4.44 18.12 -1.48
C VAL A 80 -3.45 17.74 -2.59
N LEU A 81 -3.17 16.44 -2.76
CA LEU A 81 -2.25 15.97 -3.81
C LEU A 81 -2.75 16.37 -5.21
N HIS A 82 -4.05 16.23 -5.46
CA HIS A 82 -4.66 16.62 -6.71
C HIS A 82 -4.57 18.13 -6.96
N ALA A 83 -4.80 18.95 -5.92
CA ALA A 83 -4.63 20.40 -6.00
C ALA A 83 -3.18 20.82 -6.32
N HIS A 84 -2.20 19.99 -5.96
CA HIS A 84 -0.80 20.15 -6.34
C HIS A 84 -0.44 19.56 -7.72
N GLY A 85 -1.43 19.14 -8.50
CA GLY A 85 -1.26 18.68 -9.88
C GLY A 85 -0.80 17.22 -10.01
N LEU A 86 -0.85 16.44 -8.91
CA LEU A 86 -0.50 15.03 -8.92
C LEU A 86 -1.70 14.18 -9.35
N GLY A 87 -1.47 13.21 -10.24
CA GLY A 87 -2.52 12.31 -10.70
C GLY A 87 -2.07 11.33 -11.79
N CYS A 88 -3.03 10.88 -12.60
CA CYS A 88 -2.77 10.04 -13.77
C CYS A 88 -2.41 10.93 -14.96
N ARG A 89 -1.22 10.73 -15.53
CA ARG A 89 -0.72 11.42 -16.73
C ARG A 89 -0.94 10.60 -18.00
N ARG A 90 -0.87 9.26 -17.90
CA ARG A 90 -1.10 8.30 -19.00
C ARG A 90 -1.89 7.09 -18.51
N GLU A 91 -2.90 6.70 -19.26
CA GLU A 91 -3.74 5.57 -18.91
C GLU A 91 -3.00 4.23 -19.02
N ARG A 92 -3.41 3.25 -18.19
CA ARG A 92 -2.72 1.95 -18.08
C ARG A 92 -2.69 1.16 -19.39
N THR A 93 -3.66 1.37 -20.26
CA THR A 93 -3.75 0.70 -21.58
C THR A 93 -2.65 1.13 -22.55
N GLU A 94 -2.02 2.28 -22.32
CA GLU A 94 -1.01 2.86 -23.22
C GLU A 94 0.43 2.60 -22.77
N LEU A 95 0.61 1.80 -21.71
CA LEU A 95 1.88 1.66 -21.01
C LEU A 95 2.41 0.23 -21.08
N ALA A 96 3.73 0.10 -21.13
CA ALA A 96 4.38 -1.19 -20.91
C ALA A 96 4.18 -1.63 -19.44
N ASN A 97 4.30 -2.94 -19.18
CA ASN A 97 4.01 -3.51 -17.86
C ASN A 97 4.81 -2.90 -16.69
N HIS A 98 5.99 -2.37 -16.97
CA HIS A 98 6.89 -1.78 -15.98
C HIS A 98 6.76 -0.25 -15.87
N GLU A 99 6.03 0.39 -16.78
CA GLU A 99 5.85 1.83 -16.77
C GLU A 99 4.73 2.23 -15.82
N SER A 100 4.90 3.39 -15.18
CA SER A 100 3.87 4.03 -14.38
C SER A 100 3.40 5.30 -15.09
N GLY A 101 2.09 5.40 -15.33
CA GLY A 101 1.49 6.60 -15.92
C GLY A 101 1.00 7.61 -14.90
N GLN A 102 1.06 7.27 -13.62
CA GLN A 102 0.69 8.13 -12.50
C GLN A 102 1.93 8.76 -11.87
N ASP A 103 1.79 9.96 -11.34
CA ASP A 103 2.86 10.64 -10.61
C ASP A 103 3.27 9.83 -9.36
N HIS A 104 4.56 9.81 -9.05
CA HIS A 104 5.10 9.12 -7.88
C HIS A 104 5.33 10.08 -6.73
N VAL A 105 4.90 9.68 -5.53
CA VAL A 105 5.06 10.43 -4.29
C VAL A 105 5.85 9.58 -3.30
N GLY A 106 6.88 10.16 -2.70
CA GLY A 106 7.63 9.54 -1.61
C GLY A 106 7.06 9.94 -0.25
N PHE A 107 6.76 8.95 0.59
CA PHE A 107 6.38 9.17 1.99
C PHE A 107 7.54 8.77 2.91
N TYR A 108 7.95 9.69 3.77
CA TYR A 108 8.97 9.43 4.80
C TYR A 108 8.34 9.58 6.18
N LEU A 109 7.77 8.49 6.67
CA LEU A 109 7.04 8.41 7.92
C LEU A 109 7.50 7.17 8.70
N LEU A 110 7.35 7.21 10.02
CA LEU A 110 7.51 6.02 10.85
C LEU A 110 6.30 5.08 10.67
N ASN A 111 6.42 3.84 11.12
CA ASN A 111 5.30 2.90 11.12
C ASN A 111 4.24 3.35 12.14
N CYS A 112 3.24 4.08 11.67
CA CYS A 112 2.13 4.64 12.45
C CYS A 112 0.83 4.63 11.62
N PRO A 113 -0.34 4.91 12.20
CA PRO A 113 -1.61 4.94 11.46
C PRO A 113 -1.59 5.84 10.23
N GLU A 114 -0.83 6.94 10.26
CA GLU A 114 -0.71 7.90 9.17
C GLU A 114 0.14 7.40 7.99
N TYR A 115 0.89 6.30 8.18
CA TYR A 115 1.64 5.65 7.11
C TYR A 115 0.76 4.74 6.24
N ILE A 116 -0.40 4.31 6.77
CA ILE A 116 -1.34 3.37 6.14
C ILE A 116 -2.37 4.14 5.33
#